data_AF-A0A091ALP1-F1
#
_entry.id   AF-A0A091ALP1-F1
#
_cell.length_a   1.000
_cell.length_b   1.000
_cell.length_c   1.000
_cell.angle_alpha   90.00
_cell.angle_beta   90.00
_cell.angle_gamma   90.00
#
_symmetry.space_group_name_H-M   'P 1'
#
loop_
_entity.id
_entity.type
_entity.pdbx_description
1 polymer ?
#
loop_
_entity_poly.entity_id
_entity_poly.type
_entity_poly.pdbx_seq_one_letter_code
_entity_poly.pdbx_strand_id
1 'polypeptide(L)'
;MNNDDKDQRFIEDGSEKNFHNLASVLKHLQNEGWKITKPSLYRHQKEGKLLPDKDGSYNFRAVAKYARTFLKLMATGKRVSEATDELQRKKLVKEIARLELGLERDQFSLEKEKSLYIRREEMDIELAGRAGILIAGLKHWVQSKAAEWISLTGGNMKLTGELINAINHDLDEHINYYAANREYEVVFEGEGSGNDATASL
;
A
#
# COMPACT_ATOMS: atom_id res chain seq x y z
N MET A 1 -7.51 -21.74 15.27
CA MET A 1 -6.74 -23.01 15.17
C MET A 1 -5.28 -22.65 15.17
N ASN A 2 -4.69 -22.70 16.37
CA ASN A 2 -3.35 -22.18 16.67
C ASN A 2 -2.27 -23.12 16.14
N ASN A 3 -1.17 -22.53 15.66
CA ASN A 3 0.02 -23.23 15.18
C ASN A 3 0.78 -23.98 16.30
N ASP A 4 0.35 -23.87 17.54
CA ASP A 4 0.99 -24.49 18.72
C ASP A 4 0.61 -25.96 18.94
N ASP A 5 -0.43 -26.45 18.26
CA ASP A 5 -0.97 -27.82 18.46
C ASP A 5 -0.20 -28.92 17.70
N LYS A 6 0.73 -28.54 16.81
CA LYS A 6 1.55 -29.52 16.05
C LYS A 6 2.90 -29.80 16.71
N ASP A 7 3.37 -28.93 17.59
CA ASP A 7 4.65 -29.12 18.29
C ASP A 7 4.53 -30.01 19.54
N GLN A 8 3.31 -30.36 19.97
CA GLN A 8 3.06 -31.15 21.18
C GLN A 8 3.09 -32.67 21.00
N ARG A 9 3.33 -33.21 19.79
CA ARG A 9 3.42 -34.67 19.56
C ARG A 9 4.82 -35.29 19.68
N PHE A 10 5.79 -34.57 20.24
CA PHE A 10 7.19 -35.04 20.30
C PHE A 10 7.80 -35.13 21.70
N ILE A 11 7.01 -35.01 22.77
CA ILE A 11 7.52 -35.17 24.14
C ILE A 11 6.61 -36.12 24.91
N GLU A 12 6.63 -37.39 24.55
CA GLU A 12 6.24 -38.48 25.47
C GLU A 12 6.85 -39.79 24.96
N ASP A 13 8.02 -40.13 25.51
CA ASP A 13 8.53 -41.48 25.81
C ASP A 13 10.07 -41.40 25.97
N GLY A 14 10.49 -40.91 27.15
CA GLY A 14 11.88 -40.78 27.58
C GLY A 14 12.47 -42.08 28.11
N SER A 15 12.32 -43.18 27.39
CA SER A 15 13.24 -44.33 27.51
C SER A 15 14.36 -44.16 26.49
N GLU A 16 15.60 -44.41 26.90
CA GLU A 16 16.82 -44.22 26.09
C GLU A 16 16.77 -45.03 24.77
N LYS A 17 16.17 -44.48 23.72
CA LYS A 17 16.20 -45.06 22.37
C LYS A 17 17.57 -44.81 21.75
N ASN A 18 18.58 -45.51 22.26
CA ASN A 18 19.89 -45.57 21.65
C ASN A 18 19.85 -46.56 20.48
N PHE A 19 20.39 -46.14 19.34
CA PHE A 19 20.47 -46.98 18.16
C PHE A 19 21.73 -47.84 18.24
N HIS A 20 21.59 -49.16 18.25
CA HIS A 20 22.73 -50.08 18.43
C HIS A 20 23.71 -50.07 17.25
N ASN A 21 23.27 -49.64 16.06
CA ASN A 21 24.12 -49.59 14.87
C ASN A 21 23.59 -48.61 13.80
N LEU A 22 24.41 -48.33 12.79
CA LEU A 22 24.03 -47.47 11.67
C LEU A 22 22.82 -47.96 10.87
N ALA A 23 22.52 -49.27 10.87
CA ALA A 23 21.35 -49.79 10.18
C ALA A 23 20.04 -49.40 10.90
N SER A 24 20.03 -49.43 12.23
CA SER A 24 18.91 -48.95 13.04
C SER A 24 18.72 -47.43 12.92
N VAL A 25 19.81 -46.67 12.84
CA VAL A 25 19.79 -45.23 12.52
C VAL A 25 19.20 -44.97 11.14
N LEU A 26 19.63 -45.73 10.11
CA LEU A 26 19.13 -45.57 8.74
C LEU A 26 17.62 -45.78 8.65
N LYS A 27 17.12 -46.87 9.25
CA LYS A 27 15.69 -47.20 9.25
C LYS A 27 14.87 -46.11 9.95
N HIS A 28 15.35 -45.62 11.10
CA HIS A 28 14.71 -44.53 11.81
C HIS A 28 14.65 -43.25 10.96
N LEU A 29 15.77 -42.82 10.38
CA LEU A 29 15.82 -41.61 9.56
C LEU A 29 14.92 -41.70 8.31
N GLN A 30 14.82 -42.87 7.68
CA GLN A 30 13.93 -43.09 6.55
C GLN A 30 12.45 -43.02 6.96
N ASN A 31 12.09 -43.64 8.10
CA ASN A 31 10.73 -43.60 8.64
C ASN A 31 10.30 -42.18 9.02
N GLU A 32 11.22 -41.38 9.56
CA GLU A 32 11.01 -39.96 9.89
C GLU A 32 11.01 -39.04 8.64
N GLY A 33 11.09 -39.59 7.44
CA GLY A 33 10.97 -38.81 6.21
C GLY A 33 12.25 -38.08 5.78
N TRP A 34 13.42 -38.45 6.30
CA TRP A 34 14.70 -37.88 5.87
C TRP A 34 15.23 -38.54 4.60
N LYS A 35 15.74 -37.73 3.68
CA LYS A 35 16.38 -38.20 2.45
C LYS A 35 17.80 -38.67 2.75
N ILE A 36 17.96 -39.97 3.03
CA ILE A 36 19.25 -40.59 3.32
C ILE A 36 19.34 -42.01 2.74
N THR A 37 20.51 -42.36 2.20
CA THR A 37 20.83 -43.69 1.69
C THR A 37 21.94 -44.33 2.50
N LYS A 38 22.02 -45.67 2.49
CA LYS A 38 23.07 -46.42 3.20
C LYS A 38 24.48 -45.90 2.87
N PRO A 39 24.93 -45.77 1.60
CA PRO A 39 26.27 -45.27 1.31
C PRO A 39 26.54 -43.87 1.85
N SER A 40 25.53 -42.98 1.80
CA SER A 40 25.65 -41.61 2.30
C SER A 40 25.77 -41.55 3.81
N LEU A 41 25.06 -42.41 4.54
CA LEU A 41 25.12 -42.47 6.00
C LEU A 41 26.50 -42.94 6.48
N TYR A 42 27.05 -43.99 5.88
CA TYR A 42 28.40 -44.48 6.21
C TYR A 42 29.48 -43.46 5.84
N ARG A 43 29.33 -42.76 4.71
CA ARG A 43 30.23 -41.65 4.35
C ARG A 43 30.19 -40.53 5.39
N HIS A 44 29.00 -40.10 5.82
CA HIS A 44 28.83 -39.06 6.83
C HIS A 44 29.38 -39.47 8.20
N GLN A 45 29.30 -40.76 8.56
CA GLN A 45 29.95 -41.28 9.76
C GLN A 45 31.48 -41.18 9.65
N LYS A 46 32.07 -41.59 8.51
CA LYS A 46 33.52 -41.45 8.26
C LYS A 46 33.98 -39.99 8.26
N GLU A 47 33.13 -39.07 7.81
CA GLU A 47 33.35 -37.62 7.85
C GLU A 47 33.13 -37.00 9.24
N GLY A 48 32.76 -37.79 10.25
CA GLY A 48 32.56 -37.32 11.63
C GLY A 48 31.27 -36.53 11.86
N LYS A 49 30.33 -36.51 10.90
CA LYS A 49 29.04 -35.80 11.02
C LYS A 49 28.07 -36.50 11.98
N LEU A 50 28.26 -37.80 12.18
CA LEU A 50 27.56 -38.61 13.16
C LEU A 50 28.58 -39.57 13.79
N LEU A 51 28.83 -39.41 15.07
CA LEU A 51 29.78 -40.22 15.82
C LEU A 51 29.02 -41.18 16.75
N PRO A 52 29.50 -42.43 16.89
CA PRO A 52 28.99 -43.32 17.92
C PRO A 52 29.49 -42.90 19.30
N ASP A 53 28.76 -43.29 20.34
CA ASP A 53 29.18 -43.22 21.73
C ASP A 53 30.28 -44.27 22.00
N LYS A 54 30.85 -44.26 23.22
CA LYS A 54 31.95 -45.15 23.63
C LYS A 54 31.62 -46.64 23.42
N ASP A 55 30.35 -47.00 23.52
CA ASP A 55 29.86 -48.37 23.39
C ASP A 55 29.45 -48.74 21.95
N GLY A 56 29.72 -47.87 20.97
CA GLY A 56 29.37 -48.08 19.56
C GLY A 56 27.90 -47.79 19.21
N SER A 57 27.09 -47.41 20.19
CA SER A 57 25.69 -47.00 20.03
C SER A 57 25.57 -45.54 19.58
N TYR A 58 24.40 -45.14 19.09
CA TYR A 58 24.11 -43.75 18.70
C TYR A 58 22.94 -43.19 19.52
N ASN A 59 23.20 -42.13 20.27
CA ASN A 59 22.17 -41.43 21.01
C ASN A 59 21.10 -40.80 20.10
N PHE A 60 19.82 -40.95 20.46
CA PHE A 60 18.69 -40.36 19.74
C PHE A 60 18.84 -38.86 19.47
N ARG A 61 19.24 -38.08 20.49
CA ARG A 61 19.40 -36.62 20.37
C ARG A 61 20.51 -36.27 19.37
N ALA A 62 21.59 -37.03 19.37
CA ALA A 62 22.70 -36.85 18.41
C ALA A 62 22.24 -37.14 16.98
N VAL A 63 21.48 -38.23 16.78
CA VAL A 63 20.89 -38.58 15.48
C VAL A 63 19.88 -37.52 15.01
N ALA A 64 18.99 -37.05 15.90
CA ALA A 64 18.01 -36.01 15.58
C ALA A 64 18.66 -34.65 15.27
N LYS A 65 19.77 -34.30 15.93
CA LYS A 65 20.58 -33.13 15.62
C LYS A 65 21.24 -33.27 14.25
N TYR A 66 21.91 -34.41 14.01
CA TYR A 66 22.52 -34.73 12.72
C TYR A 66 21.51 -34.61 11.56
N ALA A 67 20.31 -35.19 11.73
CA ALA A 67 19.27 -35.16 10.72
C ALA A 67 18.87 -33.72 10.35
N ARG A 68 18.55 -32.89 11.35
CA ARG A 68 18.15 -31.48 11.16
C ARG A 68 19.25 -30.63 10.53
N THR A 69 20.51 -30.87 10.88
CA THR A 69 21.63 -30.06 10.40
C THR A 69 22.08 -30.44 8.98
N PHE A 70 22.11 -31.74 8.66
CA PHE A 70 22.78 -32.21 7.44
C PHE A 70 21.86 -32.80 6.39
N LEU A 71 20.68 -33.30 6.78
CA LEU A 71 19.78 -34.01 5.88
C LEU A 71 18.68 -33.11 5.33
N LYS A 72 18.22 -33.49 4.14
CA LYS A 72 17.07 -32.89 3.47
C LYS A 72 15.82 -33.69 3.80
N LEU A 73 14.68 -33.04 3.94
CA LEU A 73 13.39 -33.71 4.05
C LEU A 73 13.02 -34.32 2.70
N MET A 74 12.44 -35.52 2.69
CA MET A 74 11.98 -36.17 1.45
C MET A 74 10.86 -35.36 0.78
N ALA A 75 9.95 -34.78 1.56
CA ALA A 75 8.80 -34.05 1.05
C ALA A 75 9.16 -32.74 0.31
N THR A 76 10.15 -32.00 0.82
CA THR A 76 10.51 -30.67 0.27
C THR A 76 11.83 -30.66 -0.49
N GLY A 77 12.68 -31.68 -0.31
CA GLY A 77 14.04 -31.71 -0.86
C GLY A 77 14.98 -30.65 -0.28
N LYS A 78 14.56 -29.94 0.78
CA LYS A 78 15.30 -28.87 1.46
C LYS A 78 15.69 -29.30 2.87
N ARG A 79 16.75 -28.69 3.41
CA ARG A 79 17.06 -28.81 4.83
C ARG A 79 16.05 -28.03 5.65
N VAL A 80 15.91 -28.37 6.93
CA VAL A 80 15.00 -27.65 7.84
C VAL A 80 15.38 -26.17 7.94
N SER A 81 16.69 -25.87 8.09
CA SER A 81 17.16 -24.48 8.14
C SER A 81 16.80 -23.69 6.88
N GLU A 82 17.04 -24.26 5.69
CA GLU A 82 16.73 -23.61 4.40
C GLU A 82 15.24 -23.30 4.27
N ALA A 83 14.37 -24.22 4.70
CA ALA A 83 12.92 -24.01 4.66
C ALA A 83 12.46 -22.93 5.67
N THR A 84 13.04 -22.93 6.87
CA THR A 84 12.76 -21.93 7.91
C THR A 84 13.24 -20.54 7.48
N ASP A 85 14.46 -20.43 6.95
CA ASP A 85 15.05 -19.18 6.47
C ASP A 85 14.23 -18.60 5.33
N GLU A 86 13.79 -19.43 4.37
CA GLU A 86 12.92 -18.99 3.28
C GLU A 86 11.57 -18.49 3.79
N LEU A 87 10.97 -19.18 4.76
CA LEU A 87 9.69 -18.78 5.34
C LEU A 87 9.82 -17.46 6.12
N GLN A 88 10.88 -17.31 6.91
CA GLN A 88 11.19 -16.06 7.61
C GLN A 88 11.39 -14.91 6.63
N ARG A 89 12.17 -15.12 5.56
CA ARG A 89 12.36 -14.12 4.51
C ARG A 89 11.03 -13.73 3.86
N LYS A 90 10.17 -14.71 3.53
CA LYS A 90 8.84 -14.44 2.97
C LYS A 90 7.96 -13.64 3.93
N LYS A 91 8.04 -13.93 5.24
CA LYS A 91 7.31 -13.17 6.27
C LYS A 91 7.79 -11.73 6.33
N LEU A 92 9.11 -11.51 6.39
CA LEU A 92 9.71 -10.17 6.43
C LEU A 92 9.33 -9.34 5.21
N VAL A 93 9.37 -9.91 4.00
CA VAL A 93 8.96 -9.22 2.76
C VAL A 93 7.50 -8.79 2.84
N LYS A 94 6.60 -9.66 3.31
CA LYS A 94 5.18 -9.32 3.47
C LYS A 94 4.95 -8.26 4.54
N GLU A 95 5.74 -8.28 5.60
CA GLU A 95 5.67 -7.31 6.69
C GLU A 95 6.15 -5.92 6.24
N ILE A 96 7.26 -5.85 5.50
CA ILE A 96 7.74 -4.61 4.86
C ILE A 96 6.65 -4.04 3.94
N ALA A 97 6.10 -4.85 3.03
CA ALA A 97 5.05 -4.39 2.11
C ALA A 97 3.80 -3.88 2.86
N ARG A 98 3.43 -4.51 3.97
CA ARG A 98 2.32 -4.04 4.82
C ARG A 98 2.64 -2.69 5.48
N LEU A 99 3.88 -2.53 5.96
CA LEU A 99 4.34 -1.28 6.57
C LEU A 99 4.37 -0.14 5.55
N GLU A 100 4.86 -0.40 4.34
CA GLU A 100 4.87 0.57 3.23
C GLU A 100 3.46 1.03 2.87
N LEU A 101 2.49 0.11 2.74
CA LEU A 101 1.08 0.46 2.51
C LEU A 101 0.47 1.25 3.68
N GLY A 102 0.93 1.02 4.91
CA GLY A 102 0.54 1.82 6.07
C GLY A 102 1.08 3.24 5.99
N LEU A 103 2.37 3.38 5.71
CA LEU A 103 3.03 4.68 5.55
C LEU A 103 2.39 5.53 4.45
N GLU A 104 2.03 4.93 3.31
CA GLU A 104 1.36 5.66 2.22
C GLU A 104 -0.02 6.19 2.65
N ARG A 105 -0.79 5.40 3.41
CA ARG A 105 -2.09 5.81 3.93
C ARG A 105 -1.97 6.91 4.99
N ASP A 106 -1.00 6.79 5.87
CA ASP A 106 -0.74 7.76 6.93
C ASP A 106 -0.27 9.08 6.30
N GLN A 107 0.59 9.02 5.28
CA GLN A 107 1.04 10.19 4.53
C GLN A 107 -0.14 10.88 3.83
N PHE A 108 -0.98 10.13 3.12
CA PHE A 108 -2.15 10.70 2.46
C PHE A 108 -3.14 11.32 3.46
N SER A 109 -3.31 10.71 4.63
CA SER A 109 -4.16 11.25 5.71
C SER A 109 -3.58 12.55 6.26
N LEU A 110 -2.26 12.61 6.49
CA LEU A 110 -1.57 13.82 6.93
C LEU A 110 -1.70 14.95 5.89
N GLU A 111 -1.59 14.65 4.60
CA GLU A 111 -1.73 15.65 3.54
C GLU A 111 -3.18 16.18 3.46
N LYS A 112 -4.18 15.33 3.69
CA LYS A 112 -5.58 15.78 3.87
C LYS A 112 -5.76 16.68 5.08
N GLU A 113 -5.18 16.32 6.23
CA GLU A 113 -5.21 17.14 7.45
C GLU A 113 -4.52 18.49 7.26
N LYS A 114 -3.49 18.55 6.42
CA LYS A 114 -2.83 19.79 5.99
C LYS A 114 -3.61 20.59 4.94
N SER A 115 -4.86 20.20 4.65
CA SER A 115 -5.74 20.86 3.68
C SER A 115 -5.15 20.94 2.27
N LEU A 116 -4.29 19.99 1.87
CA LEU A 116 -3.72 19.93 0.52
C LEU A 116 -4.69 19.32 -0.50
N TYR A 117 -5.81 18.76 -0.04
CA TYR A 117 -6.81 18.10 -0.86
C TYR A 117 -8.21 18.60 -0.51
N ILE A 118 -9.02 18.83 -1.54
CA ILE A 118 -10.46 19.06 -1.46
C ILE A 118 -11.20 17.92 -2.16
N ARG A 119 -12.46 17.68 -1.80
CA ARG A 119 -13.26 16.66 -2.50
C ARG A 119 -13.57 17.13 -3.92
N ARG A 120 -13.72 16.18 -4.85
CA ARG A 120 -14.06 16.50 -6.25
C ARG A 120 -15.35 17.31 -6.35
N GLU A 121 -16.38 16.92 -5.62
CA GLU A 121 -17.67 17.64 -5.59
C GLU A 121 -17.51 19.09 -5.09
N GLU A 122 -16.68 19.31 -4.06
CA GLU A 122 -16.37 20.65 -3.54
C GLU A 122 -15.61 21.48 -4.58
N MET A 123 -14.65 20.88 -5.27
CA MET A 123 -13.92 21.53 -6.37
C MET A 123 -14.88 21.94 -7.50
N ASP A 124 -15.80 21.06 -7.89
CA ASP A 124 -16.77 21.36 -8.96
C ASP A 124 -17.68 22.54 -8.56
N ILE A 125 -18.09 22.60 -7.30
CA ILE A 125 -18.85 23.72 -6.73
C ILE A 125 -18.03 25.01 -6.73
N GLU A 126 -16.77 24.98 -6.28
CA GLU A 126 -15.89 26.14 -6.31
C GLU A 126 -15.67 26.68 -7.72
N LEU A 127 -15.43 25.79 -8.70
CA LEU A 127 -15.27 26.15 -10.09
C LEU A 127 -16.54 26.80 -10.66
N ALA A 128 -17.71 26.26 -10.32
CA ALA A 128 -19.00 26.83 -10.72
C ALA A 128 -19.22 28.22 -10.13
N GLY A 129 -18.91 28.42 -8.85
CA GLY A 129 -18.98 29.72 -8.19
C GLY A 129 -18.04 30.75 -8.83
N ARG A 130 -16.78 30.36 -9.05
CA ARG A 130 -15.77 31.17 -9.76
C ARG A 130 -16.21 31.55 -11.18
N ALA A 131 -16.76 30.61 -11.93
CA ALA A 131 -17.30 30.87 -13.27
C ALA A 131 -18.49 31.84 -13.21
N GLY A 132 -19.38 31.70 -12.22
CA GLY A 132 -20.49 32.62 -11.99
C GLY A 132 -20.03 34.06 -11.74
N ILE A 133 -19.03 34.23 -10.85
CA ILE A 133 -18.41 35.53 -10.56
C ILE A 133 -17.78 36.13 -11.81
N LEU A 134 -17.02 35.34 -12.57
CA LEU A 134 -16.39 35.78 -13.81
C LEU A 134 -17.43 36.26 -14.83
N ILE A 135 -18.49 35.49 -15.06
CA ILE A 135 -19.55 35.84 -16.01
C ILE A 135 -20.29 37.12 -15.55
N ALA A 136 -20.58 37.25 -14.26
CA ALA A 136 -21.21 38.46 -13.72
C ALA A 136 -20.32 39.69 -13.92
N GLY A 137 -19.01 39.56 -13.66
CA GLY A 137 -18.01 40.60 -13.89
C GLY A 137 -17.95 41.03 -15.34
N LEU A 138 -17.86 40.07 -16.28
CA LEU A 138 -17.85 40.35 -17.72
C LEU A 138 -19.13 41.04 -18.20
N LYS A 139 -20.31 40.61 -17.73
CA LYS A 139 -21.58 41.26 -18.08
C LYS A 139 -21.61 42.72 -17.60
N HIS A 140 -21.19 42.96 -16.36
CA HIS A 140 -21.13 44.30 -15.79
C HIS A 140 -20.13 45.19 -16.54
N TRP A 141 -18.96 44.65 -16.87
CA TRP A 141 -17.94 45.34 -17.66
C TRP A 141 -18.47 45.78 -19.03
N VAL A 142 -19.09 44.87 -19.80
CA VAL A 142 -19.73 45.21 -21.09
C VAL A 142 -20.75 46.34 -20.93
N GLN A 143 -21.61 46.26 -19.91
CA GLN A 143 -22.60 47.30 -19.63
C GLN A 143 -21.95 48.66 -19.32
N SER A 144 -20.84 48.66 -18.58
CA SER A 144 -20.13 49.89 -18.21
C SER A 144 -19.37 50.53 -19.38
N LYS A 145 -18.82 49.73 -20.30
CA LYS A 145 -17.94 50.19 -21.39
C LYS A 145 -18.63 50.40 -22.73
N ALA A 146 -19.85 49.87 -22.91
CA ALA A 146 -20.58 49.94 -24.17
C ALA A 146 -20.67 51.38 -24.75
N ALA A 147 -20.95 52.38 -23.91
CA ALA A 147 -21.05 53.77 -24.37
C ALA A 147 -19.69 54.32 -24.85
N GLU A 148 -18.60 54.00 -24.17
CA GLU A 148 -17.24 54.41 -24.54
C GLU A 148 -16.84 53.78 -25.88
N TRP A 149 -17.12 52.49 -26.09
CA TRP A 149 -16.85 51.79 -27.34
C TRP A 149 -17.64 52.35 -28.53
N ILE A 150 -18.91 52.71 -28.31
CA ILE A 150 -19.73 53.39 -29.32
C ILE A 150 -19.14 54.77 -29.63
N SER A 151 -18.75 55.53 -28.60
CA SER A 151 -18.14 56.85 -28.77
C SER A 151 -16.80 56.78 -29.51
N LEU A 152 -15.97 55.78 -29.22
CA LEU A 152 -14.66 55.57 -29.85
C LEU A 152 -14.78 55.42 -31.36
N THR A 153 -15.78 54.66 -31.82
CA THR A 153 -15.97 54.37 -33.24
C THR A 153 -16.91 55.33 -33.95
N GLY A 154 -17.77 56.04 -33.22
CA GLY A 154 -18.87 56.81 -33.79
C GLY A 154 -19.80 55.97 -34.68
N GLY A 155 -19.84 54.65 -34.49
CA GLY A 155 -20.54 53.70 -35.38
C GLY A 155 -19.87 53.47 -36.74
N ASN A 156 -18.62 53.92 -36.94
CA ASN A 156 -17.89 53.78 -38.20
C ASN A 156 -17.22 52.41 -38.32
N MET A 157 -17.68 51.61 -39.29
CA MET A 157 -17.13 50.28 -39.56
C MET A 157 -15.64 50.28 -39.95
N LYS A 158 -15.08 51.40 -40.46
CA LYS A 158 -13.64 51.49 -40.76
C LYS A 158 -12.76 51.45 -39.50
N LEU A 159 -13.33 51.75 -38.33
CA LEU A 159 -12.64 51.75 -37.03
C LEU A 159 -12.78 50.41 -36.29
N THR A 160 -13.25 49.35 -36.97
CA THR A 160 -13.41 48.01 -36.36
C THR A 160 -12.12 47.50 -35.72
N GLY A 161 -10.96 47.75 -36.34
CA GLY A 161 -9.66 47.35 -35.78
C GLY A 161 -9.33 48.06 -34.46
N GLU A 162 -9.61 49.36 -34.35
CA GLU A 162 -9.40 50.14 -33.13
C GLU A 162 -10.34 49.68 -32.01
N LEU A 163 -11.59 49.36 -32.35
CA LEU A 163 -12.55 48.81 -31.41
C LEU A 163 -12.10 47.45 -30.87
N ILE A 164 -11.66 46.53 -31.74
CA ILE A 164 -11.17 45.21 -31.32
C ILE A 164 -9.97 45.36 -30.37
N ASN A 165 -9.03 46.25 -30.69
CA ASN A 165 -7.86 46.49 -29.84
C ASN A 165 -8.26 47.06 -28.47
N ALA A 166 -9.20 48.01 -28.42
CA ALA A 166 -9.70 48.57 -27.16
C ALA A 166 -10.41 47.51 -26.30
N ILE A 167 -11.28 46.69 -26.90
CA ILE A 167 -11.99 45.61 -26.20
C ILE A 167 -11.01 44.58 -25.64
N ASN A 168 -10.00 44.17 -26.43
CA ASN A 168 -9.01 43.20 -25.97
C ASN A 168 -8.16 43.75 -24.81
N HIS A 169 -7.76 45.03 -24.88
CA HIS A 169 -7.02 45.67 -23.79
C HIS A 169 -7.83 45.71 -22.49
N ASP A 170 -9.08 46.14 -22.58
CA ASP A 170 -10.01 46.21 -21.44
C ASP A 170 -10.32 44.80 -20.89
N LEU A 171 -10.44 43.79 -21.77
CA LEU A 171 -10.64 42.39 -21.39
C LEU A 171 -9.43 41.84 -20.64
N ASP A 172 -8.21 42.07 -21.13
CA ASP A 172 -6.98 41.64 -20.48
C ASP A 172 -6.86 42.27 -19.08
N GLU A 173 -7.21 43.55 -18.91
CA GLU A 173 -7.26 44.21 -17.61
C GLU A 173 -8.25 43.52 -16.67
N HIS A 174 -9.45 43.20 -17.15
CA HIS A 174 -10.48 42.53 -16.36
C HIS A 174 -10.09 41.10 -15.96
N ILE A 175 -9.50 40.32 -16.88
CA ILE A 175 -9.00 38.97 -16.60
C ILE A 175 -7.84 39.01 -15.61
N ASN A 176 -6.92 39.96 -15.74
CA ASN A 176 -5.82 40.14 -14.80
C ASN A 176 -6.34 40.49 -13.39
N TYR A 177 -7.38 41.32 -13.30
CA TYR A 177 -8.03 41.62 -12.02
C TYR A 177 -8.68 40.38 -11.37
N TYR A 178 -9.34 39.53 -12.16
CA TYR A 178 -9.92 38.26 -11.70
C TYR A 178 -8.85 37.22 -11.29
N ALA A 179 -7.72 37.18 -12.01
CA ALA A 179 -6.62 36.26 -11.74
C ALA A 179 -5.75 36.67 -10.53
N ALA A 180 -5.83 37.93 -10.08
CA ALA A 180 -5.16 38.38 -8.89
C ALA A 180 -5.70 37.64 -7.66
N ASN A 181 -4.80 37.07 -6.86
CA ASN A 181 -5.08 36.17 -5.74
C ASN A 181 -6.03 36.81 -4.71
N ARG A 182 -7.34 36.63 -4.89
CA ARG A 182 -8.40 37.09 -3.98
C ARG A 182 -9.12 35.87 -3.42
N GLU A 183 -9.38 35.90 -2.13
CA GLU A 183 -10.28 34.96 -1.48
C GLU A 183 -11.71 35.34 -1.87
N TYR A 184 -12.32 34.54 -2.74
CA TYR A 184 -13.74 34.65 -3.04
C TYR A 184 -14.49 33.73 -2.08
N GLU A 185 -15.13 34.29 -1.06
CA GLU A 185 -16.00 33.52 -0.18
C GLU A 185 -17.32 33.26 -0.92
N VAL A 186 -17.48 32.03 -1.43
CA VAL A 186 -18.74 31.61 -2.07
C VAL A 186 -19.66 31.07 -0.98
N VAL A 187 -20.49 31.96 -0.42
CA VAL A 187 -21.55 31.58 0.52
C VAL A 187 -22.75 31.09 -0.28
N PHE A 188 -23.07 29.80 -0.16
CA PHE A 188 -24.33 29.26 -0.67
C PHE A 188 -25.39 29.33 0.44
N GLU A 189 -26.44 30.12 0.26
CA GLU A 189 -27.67 29.96 1.05
C GLU A 189 -28.31 28.63 0.61
N GLY A 190 -28.28 27.63 1.49
CA GLY A 190 -28.92 26.35 1.22
C GLY A 190 -30.41 26.54 1.02
N GLU A 191 -30.92 26.22 -0.16
CA GLU A 191 -32.36 26.16 -0.42
C GLU A 191 -32.99 25.19 0.58
N GLY A 192 -33.87 25.75 1.42
CA GLY A 192 -34.58 25.03 2.46
C GLY A 192 -35.30 23.82 1.90
N SER A 193 -35.09 22.68 2.56
CA SER A 193 -35.88 21.47 2.38
C SER A 193 -37.35 21.78 2.62
N GLY A 194 -38.10 21.96 1.53
CA GLY A 194 -39.55 21.98 1.56
C GLY A 194 -40.07 20.61 2.01
N ASN A 195 -40.55 20.54 3.24
CA ASN A 195 -41.51 19.52 3.65
C ASN A 195 -42.79 20.23 4.06
N ASP A 196 -43.84 19.98 3.27
CA ASP A 196 -45.17 20.53 3.45
C ASP A 196 -45.89 19.85 4.63
N ALA A 197 -46.92 20.53 5.15
CA ALA A 197 -47.88 20.10 6.19
C ALA A 197 -47.50 20.22 7.68
N THR A 198 -48.04 21.25 8.35
CA THR A 198 -49.24 21.11 9.21
C THR A 198 -49.78 22.49 9.61
N ALA A 199 -51.00 22.79 9.17
CA ALA A 199 -51.81 23.87 9.72
C ALA A 199 -52.34 23.45 11.10
N SER A 200 -52.06 24.26 12.12
CA SER A 200 -52.70 24.37 13.45
C SER A 200 -51.91 25.49 14.16
N LEU A 201 -52.45 26.61 14.63
CA LEU A 201 -53.79 27.10 14.96
C LEU A 201 -53.82 28.61 14.66
#